data_AF-A0A1H9UGW1-F1
#
_entry.id   AF-A0A1H9UGW1-F1
#
_cell.length_a   1.000
_cell.length_b   1.000
_cell.length_c   1.000
_cell.angle_alpha   90.00
_cell.angle_beta   90.00
_cell.angle_gamma   90.00
#
_symmetry.space_group_name_H-M   'P 1'
#
loop_
_entity.id
_entity.type
_entity.pdbx_description
1 polymer ?
#
loop_
_entity_poly.entity_id
_entity_poly.type
_entity_poly.pdbx_seq_one_letter_code
_entity_poly.pdbx_strand_id
1 'polypeptide(L)'
;MSEVYRLERTRNYLQPGDIFAAVRLWKDYVRRPERELWHDYEWGNVYWCCCGNPLEARALLDTVTQAMSPRAARELRRIISRFDDVWNQPSPPYATD
;
A
#
# COMPACT_ATOMS: atom_id res chain seq x y z
N MET A 1 -9.93 2.27 -14.97
CA MET A 1 -9.16 3.53 -14.73
C MET A 1 -10.01 4.81 -14.61
N SER A 2 -11.03 5.08 -15.44
CA SER A 2 -11.84 6.33 -15.35
C SER A 2 -12.45 6.61 -13.96
N GLU A 3 -12.86 5.57 -13.24
CA GLU A 3 -13.43 5.69 -11.90
C GLU A 3 -12.41 6.10 -10.82
N VAL A 4 -11.15 5.71 -10.96
CA VAL A 4 -10.04 6.13 -10.08
C VAL A 4 -9.84 7.64 -10.22
N TYR A 5 -9.70 8.14 -11.44
CA TYR A 5 -9.60 9.57 -11.72
C TYR A 5 -10.81 10.37 -11.23
N ARG A 6 -12.02 9.79 -11.31
CA ARG A 6 -13.23 10.43 -10.76
C ARG A 6 -13.18 10.50 -9.24
N LEU A 7 -12.76 9.45 -8.56
CA LEU A 7 -12.66 9.43 -7.10
C LEU A 7 -11.62 10.42 -6.60
N GLU A 8 -10.44 10.45 -7.21
CA GLU A 8 -9.36 11.38 -6.86
C GLU A 8 -9.75 12.86 -7.03
N ARG A 9 -10.74 13.16 -7.87
CA ARG A 9 -11.24 14.52 -8.09
C ARG A 9 -12.49 14.89 -7.28
N THR A 10 -13.21 13.90 -6.74
CA THR A 10 -14.49 14.13 -6.07
C THR A 10 -14.42 13.92 -4.56
N ARG A 11 -13.44 13.18 -4.05
CA ARG A 11 -13.26 12.96 -2.62
C ARG A 11 -12.35 14.03 -2.03
N ASN A 12 -12.80 14.69 -0.97
CA ASN A 12 -12.09 15.75 -0.27
C ASN A 12 -10.79 15.29 0.43
N TYR A 13 -10.60 13.98 0.58
CA TYR A 13 -9.40 13.36 1.17
C TYR A 13 -8.45 12.77 0.12
N LEU A 14 -8.72 12.97 -1.18
CA LEU A 14 -7.85 12.51 -2.27
C LEU A 14 -7.43 13.68 -3.15
N GLN A 15 -6.20 13.63 -3.62
CA GLN A 15 -5.68 14.43 -4.71
C GLN A 15 -5.47 13.58 -5.96
N PRO A 16 -5.43 14.20 -7.15
CA PRO A 16 -5.06 13.51 -8.38
C PRO A 16 -3.71 12.79 -8.24
N GLY A 17 -3.72 11.46 -8.45
CA GLY A 17 -2.54 10.61 -8.35
C GLY A 17 -2.32 9.92 -6.99
N ASP A 18 -3.09 10.24 -5.95
CA ASP A 18 -2.91 9.66 -4.61
C ASP A 18 -3.06 8.14 -4.61
N ILE A 19 -3.99 7.60 -5.40
CA ILE A 19 -4.19 6.14 -5.45
C ILE A 19 -2.95 5.48 -6.07
N PHE A 20 -2.37 6.09 -7.10
CA PHE A 20 -1.15 5.58 -7.71
C PHE A 20 0.07 5.69 -6.77
N ALA A 21 0.20 6.82 -6.07
CA ALA A 21 1.25 7.04 -5.09
C ALA A 21 1.16 6.02 -3.94
N ALA A 22 -0.05 5.77 -3.42
CA ALA A 22 -0.29 4.78 -2.39
C ALA A 22 0.05 3.34 -2.84
N VAL A 23 -0.33 2.96 -4.07
CA VAL A 23 0.06 1.65 -4.64
C VAL A 23 1.57 1.53 -4.75
N ARG A 24 2.26 2.58 -5.21
CA ARG A 24 3.72 2.58 -5.33
C ARG A 24 4.39 2.48 -3.96
N LEU A 25 3.95 3.25 -2.99
CA LEU A 25 4.50 3.24 -1.64
C LEU A 25 4.34 1.87 -0.98
N TRP A 26 3.14 1.26 -1.10
CA TRP A 26 2.90 -0.09 -0.59
C TRP A 26 3.79 -1.13 -1.26
N LYS A 27 3.87 -1.11 -2.59
CA LYS A 27 4.74 -2.00 -3.38
C LYS A 27 6.21 -1.89 -2.97
N ASP A 28 6.72 -0.67 -2.81
CA ASP A 28 8.12 -0.43 -2.52
C ASP A 28 8.45 -0.83 -1.08
N TYR A 29 7.48 -0.69 -0.15
CA TYR A 29 7.62 -1.13 1.24
C TYR A 29 7.67 -2.65 1.37
N VAL A 30 6.68 -3.39 0.86
CA VAL A 30 6.60 -4.86 1.06
C VAL A 30 7.75 -5.64 0.41
N ARG A 31 8.56 -4.99 -0.43
CA ARG A 31 9.73 -5.58 -1.08
C ARG A 31 11.03 -5.34 -0.32
N ARG A 32 11.01 -4.57 0.77
CA ARG A 32 12.19 -4.33 1.60
C ARG A 32 12.61 -5.61 2.32
N PRO A 33 13.90 -5.75 2.67
CA PRO A 33 14.37 -6.84 3.50
C PRO A 33 13.58 -6.91 4.82
N GLU A 34 13.30 -8.14 5.29
CA GLU A 34 12.51 -8.37 6.49
C GLU A 34 13.06 -7.64 7.72
N ARG A 35 14.39 -7.57 7.86
CA ARG A 35 15.05 -6.84 8.95
C ARG A 35 14.70 -5.35 8.96
N GLU A 36 14.53 -4.73 7.80
CA GLU A 36 14.12 -3.33 7.69
C GLU A 36 12.63 -3.18 8.02
N LEU A 37 11.79 -4.14 7.62
CA LEU A 37 10.36 -4.15 7.96
C LEU A 37 10.12 -4.32 9.46
N TRP A 38 10.86 -5.23 10.11
CA TRP A 38 10.83 -5.41 11.56
C TRP A 38 11.32 -4.17 12.30
N HIS A 39 12.42 -3.56 11.83
CA HIS A 39 12.91 -2.31 12.41
C HIS A 39 11.86 -1.20 12.30
N ASP A 40 11.23 -1.02 11.13
CA ASP A 40 10.18 -0.02 10.90
C ASP A 40 8.93 -0.30 11.77
N TYR A 41 8.59 -1.57 12.03
CA TYR A 41 7.49 -1.95 12.92
C TYR A 41 7.81 -1.65 14.40
N GLU A 42 9.00 -1.99 14.86
CA GLU A 42 9.41 -1.84 16.27
C GLU A 42 9.71 -0.40 16.65
N TRP A 43 10.38 0.34 15.77
CA TRP A 43 10.96 1.65 16.07
C TRP A 43 10.31 2.80 15.29
N GLY A 44 9.40 2.47 14.36
CA GLY A 44 8.88 3.42 13.39
C GLY A 44 9.94 3.80 12.35
N ASN A 45 9.51 4.53 11.32
CA ASN A 45 10.43 5.10 10.35
C ASN A 45 10.32 6.63 10.34
N VAL A 46 11.42 7.30 10.67
CA VAL A 46 11.49 8.77 10.73
C VAL A 46 11.17 9.42 9.37
N TYR A 47 11.36 8.70 8.27
CA TYR A 47 11.05 9.18 6.93
C TYR A 47 9.56 9.07 6.55
N TRP A 48 8.68 8.49 7.39
CA TRP A 48 7.24 8.49 7.12
C TRP A 48 6.65 9.89 6.99
N CYS A 49 7.22 10.89 7.69
CA CYS A 49 6.77 12.28 7.57
C CYS A 49 7.15 12.95 6.23
N CYS A 50 8.22 12.50 5.55
CA CYS A 50 8.61 13.07 4.25
C CYS A 50 7.88 12.42 3.08
N CYS A 51 7.64 11.13 3.21
CA CYS A 51 7.48 10.25 2.05
C CYS A 51 6.21 9.38 2.15
N GLY A 52 5.43 9.60 3.22
CA GLY A 52 4.22 8.89 3.54
C GLY A 52 4.47 7.64 4.37
N ASN A 53 3.49 7.27 5.20
CA ASN A 53 3.48 6.01 5.92
C ASN A 53 2.92 4.89 5.01
N PRO A 54 3.69 3.83 4.71
CA PRO A 54 3.21 2.72 3.88
C PRO A 54 1.98 2.00 4.45
N LEU A 55 1.82 1.96 5.78
CA LEU A 55 0.65 1.37 6.43
C LEU A 55 -0.60 2.24 6.25
N GLU A 56 -0.45 3.57 6.34
CA GLU A 56 -1.54 4.50 6.02
C GLU A 56 -1.91 4.44 4.54
N ALA A 57 -0.92 4.30 3.65
CA ALA A 57 -1.17 4.07 2.24
C ALA A 57 -1.96 2.77 2.00
N ARG A 58 -1.64 1.68 2.70
CA ARG A 58 -2.42 0.43 2.60
C ARG A 58 -3.85 0.59 3.11
N ALA A 59 -4.06 1.34 4.18
CA ALA A 59 -5.39 1.65 4.72
C ALA A 59 -6.19 2.57 3.77
N LEU A 60 -5.54 3.54 3.12
CA LEU A 60 -6.14 4.40 2.11
C LEU A 60 -6.61 3.57 0.91
N LEU A 61 -5.78 2.63 0.43
CA LEU A 61 -6.14 1.72 -0.65
C LEU A 61 -7.37 0.87 -0.30
N ASP A 62 -7.48 0.42 0.95
CA ASP A 62 -8.66 -0.31 1.41
C ASP A 62 -9.92 0.56 1.33
N THR A 63 -9.84 1.76 1.90
CA THR A 63 -10.93 2.77 1.90
C THR A 63 -11.38 3.09 0.47
N VAL A 64 -10.43 3.29 -0.45
CA VAL A 64 -10.72 3.55 -1.86
C VAL A 64 -11.43 2.36 -2.50
N THR A 65 -10.98 1.13 -2.27
CA THR A 65 -11.65 -0.06 -2.85
C THR A 65 -13.06 -0.27 -2.30
N GLN A 66 -13.34 0.16 -1.07
CA GLN A 66 -14.69 0.14 -0.49
C GLN A 66 -15.58 1.24 -1.10
N ALA A 67 -15.01 2.38 -1.48
CA ALA A 67 -15.72 3.50 -2.09
C ALA A 67 -15.95 3.38 -3.61
N MET A 68 -15.35 2.38 -4.25
CA MET A 68 -15.44 2.10 -5.69
C MET A 68 -16.60 1.15 -6.03
N SER A 69 -17.08 1.22 -7.29
CA SER A 69 -17.95 0.18 -7.85
C SER A 69 -17.28 -1.20 -7.79
N PRO A 70 -18.03 -2.30 -7.61
CA PRO A 70 -17.45 -3.65 -7.55
C PRO A 70 -16.61 -4.00 -8.79
N ARG A 71 -16.97 -3.49 -9.97
CA ARG A 71 -16.22 -3.75 -11.20
C ARG A 71 -14.84 -3.09 -11.18
N ALA A 72 -14.75 -1.80 -10.85
CA ALA A 72 -13.48 -1.10 -10.83
C ALA A 72 -12.62 -1.48 -9.62
N ALA A 73 -13.25 -1.77 -8.48
CA ALA A 73 -12.56 -2.28 -7.30
C ALA A 73 -11.86 -3.62 -7.55
N ARG A 74 -12.40 -4.49 -8.42
CA ARG A 74 -11.78 -5.78 -8.76
C ARG A 74 -10.38 -5.63 -9.36
N GLU A 75 -10.19 -4.66 -10.26
CA GLU A 75 -8.87 -4.41 -10.86
C GLU A 75 -7.87 -3.94 -9.81
N LEU A 76 -8.28 -2.97 -8.98
CA LEU A 76 -7.42 -2.42 -7.93
C LEU A 76 -7.09 -3.48 -6.86
N ARG A 77 -8.08 -4.28 -6.42
CA ARG A 77 -7.89 -5.38 -5.48
C ARG A 77 -6.91 -6.43 -5.98
N ARG A 78 -6.92 -6.77 -7.28
CA ARG A 78 -5.94 -7.71 -7.86
C ARG A 78 -4.51 -7.18 -7.80
N ILE A 79 -4.33 -5.87 -7.95
CA ILE A 79 -3.01 -5.24 -7.85
C ILE A 79 -2.55 -5.26 -6.39
N ILE A 80 -3.43 -4.86 -5.46
CA ILE A 80 -3.14 -4.82 -4.03
C ILE A 80 -2.84 -6.23 -3.49
N SER A 81 -3.65 -7.22 -3.85
CA SER A 81 -3.50 -8.60 -3.36
C SER A 81 -2.14 -9.18 -3.70
N ARG A 82 -1.58 -8.86 -4.88
CA ARG A 82 -0.23 -9.29 -5.25
C ARG A 82 0.85 -8.77 -4.29
N PHE A 83 0.66 -7.58 -3.74
CA PHE A 83 1.59 -7.01 -2.77
C PHE A 83 1.31 -7.48 -1.35
N ASP A 84 0.04 -7.67 -1.00
CA ASP A 84 -0.36 -8.30 0.26
C ASP A 84 0.16 -9.74 0.36
N ASP A 85 0.18 -10.49 -0.73
CA ASP A 85 0.73 -11.85 -0.76
C ASP A 85 2.24 -11.86 -0.42
N VAL A 86 2.99 -10.85 -0.87
CA VAL A 86 4.42 -10.70 -0.52
C VAL A 86 4.56 -10.37 0.96
N TRP A 87 3.71 -9.48 1.48
CA TRP A 87 3.69 -9.15 2.91
C TRP A 87 3.34 -10.33 3.81
N ASN A 88 2.43 -11.21 3.35
CA ASN A 88 1.97 -12.37 4.11
C ASN A 88 2.86 -13.61 3.97
N GLN A 89 3.91 -13.57 3.13
CA GLN A 89 4.81 -14.71 2.97
C GLN A 89 5.65 -14.90 4.23
N PRO A 90 5.66 -16.11 4.82
CA PRO A 90 6.57 -16.42 5.91
C PRO A 90 8.01 -16.37 5.41
N SER A 91 8.87 -15.71 6.16
CA SER A 91 10.29 -15.56 5.85
C SER A 91 10.98 -16.93 5.82
N PRO A 92 11.94 -17.16 4.92
CA PRO A 92 12.80 -18.33 5.00
C PRO A 92 13.46 -18.36 6.39
N PRO A 93 13.54 -19.52 7.06
CA PRO A 93 14.21 -19.59 8.35
C PRO A 93 15.64 -19.06 8.16
N TYR A 94 16.02 -18.10 9.02
CA TYR A 94 17.38 -17.58 9.07
C TYR A 94 18.34 -18.77 9.06
N ALA A 95 19.20 -18.85 8.04
CA ALA A 95 20.34 -19.74 8.08
C ALA A 95 21.21 -19.24 9.24
N THR A 96 21.16 -19.98 10.35
CA THR A 96 22.14 -19.88 11.43
C THR A 96 23.46 -20.37 10.86
N ASP A 97 24.38 -19.44 10.59
CA ASP A 97 25.82 -19.70 10.59
C ASP A 97 26.33 -19.76 12.03
#